data_AF-A0A8J6IAH1-F1
#
_entry.id   AF-A0A8J6IAH1-F1
#
_cell.length_a   1.000
_cell.length_b   1.000
_cell.length_c   1.000
_cell.angle_alpha   90.00
_cell.angle_beta   90.00
_cell.angle_gamma   90.00
#
_symmetry.space_group_name_H-M   'P 1'
#
loop_
_entity.id
_entity.type
_entity.pdbx_description
1 polymer ?
#
loop_
_entity_poly.entity_id
_entity_poly.type
_entity_poly.pdbx_seq_one_letter_code
_entity_poly.pdbx_strand_id
1 'polypeptide(L)' 'MGNLGPLELTLILVIVVLLFGAKRLPETAKSVGQSLKIFKKTIADDDEKKDKPEVTAQGDLPAPPPAQTRSDERTEL' A
#
# COMPACT_ATOMS: atom_id res chain seq x y z
N MET A 1 -31.54 19.76 -12.31
CA MET A 1 -30.17 19.39 -12.74
C MET A 1 -29.57 18.58 -11.62
N GLY A 2 -29.40 17.27 -11.83
CA GLY A 2 -29.16 16.28 -10.77
C GLY A 2 -27.90 16.57 -9.97
N ASN A 3 -28.07 16.94 -8.70
CA ASN A 3 -26.97 16.94 -7.75
C ASN A 3 -26.74 15.47 -7.38
N LEU A 4 -25.76 14.85 -8.04
CA LEU A 4 -25.15 13.60 -7.60
C LEU A 4 -24.53 13.86 -6.23
N GLY A 5 -25.37 13.79 -5.21
CA GLY A 5 -25.01 14.12 -3.86
C GLY A 5 -24.21 12.99 -3.22
N PRO A 6 -23.62 13.25 -2.04
CA PRO A 6 -22.98 12.22 -1.23
C PRO A 6 -23.88 11.00 -1.01
N LEU A 7 -25.20 11.18 -1.04
CA LEU A 7 -26.21 10.13 -0.84
C LEU A 7 -26.24 9.12 -2.00
N GLU A 8 -26.33 9.57 -3.27
CA GLU A 8 -26.22 8.70 -4.45
C GLU A 8 -24.88 7.95 -4.49
N LEU A 9 -23.80 8.67 -4.20
CA LEU A 9 -22.45 8.09 -4.23
C LEU A 9 -22.28 7.00 -3.17
N THR A 10 -22.87 7.23 -1.98
CA THR A 10 -22.93 6.22 -0.91
C THR A 10 -23.76 5.01 -1.33
N LEU A 11 -24.92 5.20 -1.97
CA LEU A 11 -25.76 4.10 -2.44
C LEU A 11 -25.03 3.20 -3.45
N ILE A 12 -24.33 3.81 -4.42
CA ILE A 12 -23.52 3.07 -5.39
C ILE A 12 -22.38 2.32 -4.69
N LEU A 13 -21.70 2.98 -3.75
CA LEU A 13 -20.62 2.37 -2.98
C LEU A 13 -21.10 1.16 -2.18
N VAL A 14 -22.29 1.23 -1.57
CA VAL A 14 -22.92 0.10 -0.88
C VAL A 14 -23.15 -1.08 -1.83
N ILE A 15 -23.66 -0.83 -3.04
CA ILE A 15 -23.87 -1.90 -4.04
C ILE A 15 -22.53 -2.54 -4.44
N VAL A 16 -21.49 -1.74 -4.69
CA VAL A 16 -20.15 -2.26 -5.03
C VAL A 16 -19.59 -3.10 -3.86
N VAL A 17 -19.76 -2.64 -2.62
CA VAL A 17 -19.35 -3.39 -1.42
C VAL A 17 -20.12 -4.70 -1.28
N LEU A 18 -21.40 -4.77 -1.64
CA LEU A 18 -22.16 -6.01 -1.63
C LEU A 18 -21.67 -7.01 -2.69
N LEU A 19 -21.27 -6.54 -3.87
CA LEU A 19 -20.77 -7.38 -4.96
C LEU A 19 -19.34 -7.89 -4.72
N PHE A 20 -18.44 -7.00 -4.28
CA PHE A 20 -17.02 -7.32 -4.12
C PHE A 20 -16.67 -7.73 -2.68
N GLY A 21 -17.49 -7.36 -1.70
CA GLY A 21 -17.26 -7.57 -0.27
C GLY A 21 -16.50 -6.42 0.41
N ALA A 22 -16.84 -6.13 1.66
CA ALA A 22 -16.26 -5.05 2.46
C ALA A 22 -14.74 -5.14 2.66
N LYS A 23 -14.15 -6.34 2.51
CA LYS A 23 -12.72 -6.57 2.67
C LYS A 23 -11.92 -6.38 1.38
N ARG A 24 -12.53 -6.60 0.21
CA ARG A 24 -11.83 -6.53 -1.09
C ARG A 24 -11.67 -5.10 -1.60
N LEU A 25 -12.68 -4.24 -1.42
CA LEU A 25 -12.60 -2.84 -1.82
C LEU A 25 -11.39 -2.10 -1.22
N PRO A 26 -11.15 -2.12 0.11
CA PRO A 26 -9.99 -1.46 0.70
C PRO A 26 -8.67 -2.15 0.37
N GLU A 27 -8.68 -3.48 0.18
CA GLU A 27 -7.48 -4.25 -0.17
C GLU A 27 -7.00 -3.91 -1.59
N THR A 28 -7.91 -3.89 -2.57
CA THR A 28 -7.61 -3.45 -3.95
C THR A 28 -7.27 -1.97 -4.03
N ALA A 29 -7.94 -1.11 -3.25
CA ALA A 29 -7.60 0.32 -3.20
C ALA A 29 -6.20 0.56 -2.61
N LYS A 30 -5.78 -0.23 -1.60
CA LYS A 30 -4.43 -0.13 -1.02
C LYS A 30 -3.34 -0.48 -2.02
N SER A 31 -3.48 -1.57 -2.78
CA SER A 31 -2.45 -1.98 -3.76
C SER A 31 -2.36 -1.00 -4.94
N VAL A 32 -3.50 -0.55 -5.47
CA VAL A 32 -3.55 0.47 -6.54
C VAL A 32 -3.02 1.81 -6.04
N GLY A 33 -3.39 2.20 -4.81
CA GLY A 33 -2.94 3.44 -4.17
C GLY A 33 -1.43 3.44 -3.92
N GLN A 34 -0.84 2.30 -3.57
CA GLN A 34 0.61 2.16 -3.42
C GLN A 34 1.34 2.37 -4.75
N SER A 35 0.85 1.75 -5.83
CA SER A 35 1.42 1.96 -7.18
C SER A 35 1.29 3.41 -7.64
N LEU A 36 0.15 4.05 -7.38
CA LEU A 36 -0.07 5.45 -7.73
C LEU A 36 0.79 6.40 -6.87
N LYS A 37 1.03 6.07 -5.60
CA LYS A 37 1.91 6.83 -4.70
C LYS A 37 3.36 6.80 -5.19
N ILE A 38 3.85 5.63 -5.59
CA ILE A 38 5.20 5.48 -6.14
C ILE A 38 5.31 6.23 -7.46
N PHE A 39 4.33 6.08 -8.35
CA PHE A 39 4.29 6.81 -9.63
C PHE A 39 4.28 8.33 -9.43
N LYS A 40 3.47 8.84 -8.50
CA LYS A 40 3.44 10.26 -8.15
C LYS A 40 4.78 10.73 -7.60
N LYS A 41 5.41 9.94 -6.72
CA LYS A 41 6.70 10.26 -6.12
C LYS A 41 7.81 10.30 -7.16
N THR A 42 7.85 9.36 -8.10
CA THR A 42 8.81 9.38 -9.21
C THR A 42 8.61 10.56 -10.14
N ILE A 43 7.36 10.94 -10.46
CA ILE A 43 7.09 12.13 -11.27
C ILE A 43 7.49 13.41 -10.52
N ALA A 44 7.20 13.50 -9.23
CA ALA A 44 7.59 14.66 -8.42
C ALA A 44 9.11 14.75 -8.23
N ASP A 45 9.80 13.63 -8.04
CA ASP A 45 11.27 13.56 -7.87
C ASP A 45 12.04 13.92 -9.15
N ASP A 46 11.46 13.65 -10.32
CA ASP A 46 12.02 14.08 -11.62
C ASP A 46 11.90 15.60 -11.82
N ASP A 47 10.86 16.22 -11.24
CA ASP A 47 10.62 17.67 -11.25
C ASP A 47 11.41 18.42 -10.14
N GLU A 48 11.66 17.76 -8.99
CA GLU A 48 12.20 18.38 -7.77
C GLU A 48 13.54 17.77 -7.29
N LYS A 49 14.56 17.61 -8.15
CA LYS A 49 15.90 17.17 -7.70
C LYS A 49 16.52 18.12 -6.64
N LYS A 50 16.17 17.94 -5.37
CA LYS A 50 16.89 18.25 -4.11
C LYS A 50 15.97 17.96 -2.90
N ASP A 51 16.50 17.18 -1.97
CA ASP A 51 15.99 16.97 -0.60
C ASP A 51 14.72 16.11 -0.39
N LYS A 52 14.93 14.79 -0.19
CA LYS A 52 14.94 14.16 1.16
C LYS A 52 14.55 12.67 1.08
N PRO A 53 15.27 11.74 1.73
CA PRO A 53 14.87 10.36 1.82
C PRO A 53 13.95 10.19 3.04
N GLU A 54 12.64 10.18 2.86
CA GLU A 54 11.76 9.70 3.94
C GLU A 54 10.71 8.67 3.49
N VAL A 55 10.96 7.46 4.02
CA VAL A 55 10.08 6.64 4.84
C VAL A 55 8.81 6.14 4.16
N THR A 56 8.98 4.95 3.59
CA THR A 56 8.13 3.77 3.77
C THR A 56 7.01 3.98 4.80
N ALA A 57 5.80 4.19 4.33
CA ALA A 57 4.62 4.07 5.18
C ALA A 57 4.53 2.61 5.64
N GLN A 58 4.81 2.43 6.93
CA GLN A 58 4.68 1.20 7.69
C GLN A 58 3.31 0.57 7.45
N GLY A 59 3.33 -0.60 6.82
CA GLY A 59 2.25 -1.58 6.77
C GLY A 59 2.77 -3.02 6.99
N ASP A 60 4.09 -3.21 6.94
CA ASP A 60 4.77 -4.39 7.41
C ASP A 60 5.61 -3.96 8.60
N LEU A 61 5.24 -4.42 9.79
CA LEU A 61 6.24 -4.63 10.82
C LEU A 61 7.26 -5.58 10.17
N PRO A 62 8.54 -5.20 9.98
CA PRO A 62 9.55 -6.23 9.89
C PRO A 62 9.51 -6.88 11.27
N ALA A 63 8.85 -8.02 11.40
CA ALA A 63 9.18 -8.94 12.47
C ALA A 63 10.71 -9.10 12.35
N PRO A 64 11.49 -8.69 13.37
CA PRO A 64 12.91 -8.94 13.34
C PRO A 64 13.04 -10.44 13.05
N PRO A 65 13.77 -10.87 12.01
CA PRO A 65 13.95 -12.28 11.76
C PRO A 65 14.47 -12.88 13.07
N PRO A 66 13.72 -13.82 13.70
CA PRO A 66 14.26 -14.54 14.83
C PRO A 66 15.45 -15.30 14.27
N ALA A 67 16.64 -14.85 14.69
CA ALA A 67 17.84 -15.66 14.82
C ALA A 67 17.86 -16.92 13.94
N GLN A 68 18.16 -16.77 12.65
CA GLN A 68 18.78 -17.86 11.91
C GLN A 68 20.27 -17.77 12.19
N THR A 69 20.59 -18.32 13.35
CA THR A 69 21.80 -19.00 13.74
C THR A 69 22.79 -19.13 12.58
N ARG A 70 23.79 -18.27 12.59
CA ARG A 70 25.10 -18.49 11.97
C ARG A 70 25.74 -19.70 12.65
N SER A 71 25.30 -20.89 12.30
CA SER A 71 25.81 -22.16 12.82
C SER A 71 25.57 -23.29 11.80
N ASP A 72 26.12 -23.11 10.61
CA ASP A 72 26.65 -24.23 9.82
C ASP A 72 28.17 -24.05 9.92
N GLU A 73 28.74 -24.46 11.05
CA GLU A 73 29.29 -25.80 11.20
C GLU A 73 30.45 -26.01 10.21
N ARG A 74 31.56 -25.36 10.56
CA ARG A 74 32.93 -25.81 10.32
C ARG A 74 33.07 -27.23 10.89
N THR A 75 32.52 -28.21 10.18
CA THR A 75 32.88 -29.63 10.28
C THR A 75 33.95 -29.82 9.21
N GLU A 76 35.20 -29.57 9.60
CA GLU A 76 36.15 -30.63 9.99
C GLU A 76 36.58 -31.47 8.78
N LEU A 77 37.81 -31.17 8.36
CA LEU A 77 38.82 -32.04 7.74
C LEU A 77 38.57 -32.55 6.30
#